data_AF-A0A7J4U701-F1
#
_entry.id   AF-A0A7J4U701-F1
#
_cell.length_a   1.000
_cell.length_b   1.000
_cell.length_c   1.000
_cell.angle_alpha   90.00
_cell.angle_beta   90.00
_cell.angle_gamma   90.00
#
_symmetry.space_group_name_H-M   'P 1'
#
loop_
_entity.id
_entity.type
_entity.pdbx_description
1 polymer ?
#
loop_
_entity_poly.entity_id
_entity_poly.type
_entity_poly.pdbx_seq_one_letter_code
_entity_poly.pdbx_strand_id
1 'polypeptide(L)'
;MEQPQPFRKKKIVSDKNLSLSRKIRGYAILAKGDMPIAVSEEEFLIPSQSSDKKYKVTNISGWNCECQDFQNRHSDCKHIHAIKLWIKLRAKPEI
;
A
#
# COMPACT_ATOMS: atom_id res chain seq x y z
N MET A 1 -24.42 -11.74 -41.41
CA MET A 1 -23.46 -12.62 -40.71
C MET A 1 -22.66 -11.76 -39.76
N GLU A 2 -23.18 -11.51 -38.56
CA GLU A 2 -22.46 -10.80 -37.50
C GLU A 2 -22.03 -11.84 -36.47
N GLN A 3 -20.72 -11.94 -36.25
CA GLN A 3 -20.15 -12.81 -35.24
C GLN A 3 -20.37 -12.17 -33.86
N PRO A 4 -20.84 -12.93 -32.84
CA PRO A 4 -21.01 -12.39 -31.50
C PRO A 4 -19.65 -12.16 -30.84
N GLN A 5 -19.48 -10.96 -30.28
CA GLN A 5 -18.31 -10.56 -29.49
C GLN A 5 -18.23 -11.40 -28.19
N PRO A 6 -17.04 -11.85 -27.77
CA PRO A 6 -16.89 -12.71 -26.60
C PRO A 6 -17.26 -11.97 -25.31
N PHE A 7 -18.21 -12.53 -24.56
CA PHE A 7 -18.61 -12.04 -23.24
C PHE A 7 -17.40 -12.04 -22.28
N ARG A 8 -16.91 -10.84 -21.96
CA ARG A 8 -15.77 -10.62 -21.04
C ARG A 8 -16.19 -11.06 -19.63
N LYS A 9 -15.78 -12.26 -19.20
CA LYS A 9 -16.05 -12.78 -17.84
C LYS A 9 -15.57 -11.78 -16.80
N LYS A 10 -16.50 -11.13 -16.09
CA LYS A 10 -16.22 -10.25 -14.96
C LYS A 10 -15.71 -11.12 -13.82
N LYS A 11 -14.39 -11.20 -13.63
CA LYS A 11 -13.77 -11.97 -12.54
C LYS A 11 -14.13 -11.28 -11.22
N ILE A 12 -15.11 -11.81 -10.50
CA ILE A 12 -15.45 -11.37 -9.14
C ILE A 12 -14.31 -11.87 -8.25
N VAL A 13 -13.28 -11.03 -8.09
CA VAL A 13 -12.17 -11.32 -7.17
C VAL A 13 -12.69 -11.01 -5.77
N SER A 14 -12.88 -12.05 -4.96
CA SER A 14 -13.32 -11.93 -3.57
C SER A 14 -12.45 -10.93 -2.79
N ASP A 15 -13.07 -10.02 -2.04
CA ASP A 15 -12.43 -8.88 -1.38
C ASP A 15 -11.21 -9.24 -0.51
N LYS A 16 -11.18 -10.46 0.02
CA LYS A 16 -10.04 -11.01 0.78
C LYS A 16 -8.74 -11.06 -0.04
N ASN A 17 -8.82 -11.38 -1.33
CA ASN A 17 -7.65 -11.42 -2.22
C ASN A 17 -7.11 -10.02 -2.53
N LEU A 18 -7.96 -8.99 -2.48
CA LEU A 18 -7.58 -7.62 -2.77
C LEU A 18 -6.75 -7.00 -1.64
N SER A 19 -7.10 -7.28 -0.38
CA SER A 19 -6.29 -6.90 0.80
C SER A 19 -4.91 -7.58 0.79
N LEU A 20 -4.87 -8.88 0.47
CA LEU A 20 -3.60 -9.63 0.38
C LEU A 20 -2.70 -9.06 -0.73
N SER A 21 -3.27 -8.71 -1.88
CA SER A 21 -2.55 -8.07 -2.98
C SER A 21 -1.96 -6.70 -2.58
N ARG A 22 -2.67 -5.88 -1.80
CA ARG A 22 -2.15 -4.59 -1.30
C ARG A 22 -1.01 -4.78 -0.31
N LYS A 23 -1.12 -5.75 0.60
CA LYS A 23 -0.04 -6.09 1.55
C LYS A 23 1.23 -6.52 0.83
N ILE A 24 1.12 -7.48 -0.09
CA ILE A 24 2.27 -7.97 -0.88
C ILE A 24 2.95 -6.83 -1.64
N ARG A 25 2.16 -5.95 -2.27
CA ARG A 25 2.72 -4.77 -2.97
C ARG A 25 3.41 -3.80 -2.02
N GLY A 26 2.88 -3.61 -0.80
CA GLY A 26 3.54 -2.81 0.22
C GLY A 26 4.90 -3.39 0.60
N TYR A 27 4.99 -4.69 0.78
CA TYR A 27 6.25 -5.36 1.13
C TYR A 27 7.26 -5.29 -0.01
N ALA A 28 6.80 -5.36 -1.25
CA ALA A 28 7.65 -5.19 -2.42
C ALA A 28 8.30 -3.80 -2.52
N ILE A 29 7.67 -2.75 -1.95
CA ILE A 29 8.31 -1.42 -1.86
C ILE A 29 9.56 -1.49 -0.97
N LEU A 30 9.43 -2.08 0.22
CA LEU A 30 10.57 -2.24 1.13
C LEU A 30 11.65 -3.15 0.55
N ALA A 31 11.26 -4.25 -0.09
CA ALA A 31 12.19 -5.22 -0.67
C ALA A 31 13.01 -4.64 -1.83
N LYS A 32 12.51 -3.60 -2.52
CA LYS A 32 13.25 -2.89 -3.56
C LYS A 32 14.41 -2.05 -2.99
N GLY A 33 14.44 -1.81 -1.68
CA GLY A 33 15.39 -0.93 -1.01
C GLY A 33 14.88 0.50 -0.85
N ASP A 34 13.65 0.78 -1.30
CA ASP A 34 12.99 2.07 -1.18
C ASP A 34 12.44 2.24 0.25
N MET A 35 13.30 2.70 1.16
CA MET A 35 12.99 2.80 2.60
C MET A 35 12.12 4.02 2.94
N PRO A 36 11.11 3.85 3.81
CA PRO A 36 10.40 4.97 4.42
C PRO A 36 11.29 5.84 5.30
N ILE A 37 10.89 7.11 5.43
CA ILE A 37 11.49 8.09 6.31
C ILE A 37 10.45 8.46 7.37
N ALA A 38 10.79 8.35 8.66
CA ALA A 38 9.98 8.91 9.74
C ALA A 38 10.24 10.41 9.83
N VAL A 39 9.18 11.21 9.69
CA VAL A 39 9.22 12.67 9.86
C VAL A 39 8.91 13.02 11.31
N SER A 40 8.00 12.28 11.93
CA SER A 40 7.69 12.34 13.36
C SER A 40 7.30 10.93 13.86
N GLU A 41 6.88 10.81 15.12
CA GLU A 41 6.38 9.54 15.68
C GLU A 41 5.16 9.00 14.92
N GLU A 42 4.35 9.89 14.35
CA GLU A 42 3.07 9.56 13.74
C GLU A 42 3.00 9.92 12.24
N GLU A 43 4.06 10.50 11.68
CA GLU A 43 4.15 10.94 10.29
C GLU A 43 5.33 10.31 9.56
N PHE A 44 5.04 9.71 8.39
CA PHE A 44 6.00 8.97 7.59
C PHE A 44 5.91 9.38 6.12
N LEU A 45 7.05 9.45 5.46
CA LEU A 45 7.15 9.60 4.02
C LEU A 45 7.61 8.28 3.41
N ILE A 46 6.86 7.79 2.43
CA ILE A 46 7.20 6.56 1.72
C ILE A 46 7.30 6.80 0.21
N PRO A 47 8.39 6.37 -0.44
CA PRO A 47 8.51 6.41 -1.89
C PRO A 47 7.46 5.57 -2.60
N SER A 48 7.02 6.06 -3.75
CA SER A 48 6.16 5.30 -4.66
C SER A 48 6.95 4.19 -5.34
N GLN A 49 6.30 3.04 -5.54
CA GLN A 49 6.90 1.89 -6.22
C GLN A 49 7.34 2.20 -7.67
N SER A 50 6.63 3.08 -8.36
CA SER A 50 6.72 3.29 -9.81
C SER A 50 7.12 4.70 -10.24
N SER A 51 7.41 5.59 -9.28
CA SER A 51 7.73 6.99 -9.55
C SER A 51 8.56 7.58 -8.43
N ASP A 52 9.24 8.70 -8.67
CA ASP A 52 10.05 9.38 -7.63
C ASP A 52 9.21 10.17 -6.60
N LYS A 53 7.88 10.15 -6.75
CA LYS A 53 6.95 10.75 -5.78
C LYS A 53 7.02 10.02 -4.44
N LYS A 54 6.95 10.78 -3.36
CA LYS A 54 6.76 10.29 -2.00
C LYS A 54 5.33 10.58 -1.56
N TYR A 55 4.76 9.67 -0.77
CA TYR A 55 3.44 9.84 -0.16
C TYR A 55 3.58 10.02 1.34
N LYS A 56 2.84 10.97 1.91
CA LYS A 56 2.68 11.07 3.35
C LYS A 56 1.70 10.03 3.87
N VAL A 57 2.09 9.38 4.95
CA VAL A 57 1.29 8.43 5.72
C VAL A 57 1.28 8.93 7.16
N THR A 58 0.09 9.05 7.76
CA THR A 58 -0.06 9.48 9.15
C THR A 58 -0.85 8.46 9.97
N ASN A 59 -0.63 8.44 11.29
CA ASN A 59 -1.33 7.57 12.24
C ASN A 59 -1.85 8.31 13.49
N ILE A 60 -2.22 9.59 13.35
CA ILE A 60 -2.67 10.44 14.48
C ILE A 60 -4.03 9.98 15.03
N SER A 61 -5.00 9.71 14.17
CA SER A 61 -6.36 9.26 14.55
C SER A 61 -6.77 7.99 13.81
N GLY A 62 -5.77 7.21 13.41
CA GLY A 62 -5.91 6.10 12.47
C GLY A 62 -5.05 6.30 11.23
N TRP A 63 -4.88 5.21 10.48
CA TRP A 63 -4.01 5.17 9.32
C TRP A 63 -4.59 5.97 8.16
N ASN A 64 -3.86 6.99 7.72
CA ASN A 64 -4.23 7.83 6.60
C ASN A 64 -3.08 7.91 5.58
N CYS A 65 -3.41 8.04 4.30
CA CYS A 65 -2.42 8.18 3.24
C CYS A 65 -2.90 9.14 2.14
N GLU A 66 -2.00 9.98 1.64
CA GLU A 66 -2.28 10.92 0.54
C GLU A 66 -2.38 10.25 -0.84
N CYS A 67 -2.19 8.93 -0.94
CA CYS A 67 -2.28 8.25 -2.23
C CYS A 67 -3.73 8.08 -2.70
N GLN A 68 -3.93 8.11 -4.01
CA GLN A 68 -5.26 7.96 -4.62
C GLN A 68 -5.96 6.64 -4.25
N ASP A 69 -5.19 5.56 -4.01
CA ASP A 69 -5.74 4.26 -3.58
C ASP A 69 -6.49 4.39 -2.24
N PHE A 70 -5.91 5.13 -1.29
CA PHE A 70 -6.53 5.39 -0.01
C PHE A 70 -7.69 6.38 -0.15
N GLN A 71 -7.48 7.52 -0.84
CA GLN A 71 -8.52 8.55 -1.01
C GLN A 71 -9.79 8.01 -1.67
N ASN A 72 -9.67 7.05 -2.60
CA ASN A 72 -10.83 6.45 -3.25
C ASN A 72 -11.55 5.39 -2.40
N ARG A 73 -10.84 4.71 -1.50
CA ARG A 73 -11.32 3.47 -0.85
C ARG A 73 -11.44 3.56 0.66
N HIS A 74 -10.82 4.57 1.28
CA HIS A 74 -10.75 4.78 2.72
C HIS A 74 -10.35 3.51 3.50
N SER A 75 -9.43 2.73 2.94
CA SER A 75 -8.90 1.48 3.51
C SER A 75 -7.40 1.39 3.31
N ASP A 76 -6.73 0.57 4.13
CA ASP A 76 -5.28 0.39 4.10
C ASP A 76 -4.76 0.15 2.67
N CYS A 77 -4.02 1.12 2.16
CA CYS A 77 -3.37 1.04 0.87
C CYS A 77 -2.01 0.31 0.98
N LYS A 78 -1.36 0.05 -0.15
CA LYS A 78 -0.03 -0.56 -0.17
C LYS A 78 1.01 0.22 0.66
N HIS A 79 0.91 1.56 0.71
CA HIS A 79 1.84 2.41 1.45
C HIS A 79 1.67 2.25 2.96
N ILE A 80 0.43 2.21 3.46
CA ILE A 80 0.14 1.96 4.87
C ILE A 80 0.68 0.58 5.29
N HIS A 81 0.48 -0.45 4.47
CA HIS A 81 1.02 -1.78 4.77
C HIS A 81 2.55 -1.82 4.80
N ALA A 82 3.22 -1.07 3.93
CA ALA A 82 4.67 -0.94 3.95
C ALA A 82 5.16 -0.25 5.23
N ILE A 83 4.56 0.89 5.64
CA ILE A 83 4.91 1.57 6.89
C ILE A 83 4.70 0.65 8.10
N LYS A 84 3.55 -0.04 8.18
CA LYS A 84 3.27 -0.99 9.27
C LYS A 84 4.33 -2.07 9.38
N LEU A 85 4.80 -2.61 8.26
CA LEU A 85 5.89 -3.60 8.27
C LEU A 85 7.21 -2.97 8.68
N TRP A 86 7.55 -1.80 8.13
CA TRP A 86 8.79 -1.10 8.44
C TRP A 86 8.92 -0.76 9.93
N ILE A 87 7.84 -0.25 10.57
CA ILE A 87 7.79 -0.01 12.01
C ILE A 87 8.03 -1.32 12.78
N LYS A 88 7.35 -2.42 12.40
CA LYS A 88 7.52 -3.72 13.06
C LYS A 88 8.95 -4.26 12.95
N LEU A 89 9.61 -4.07 11.81
CA LEU A 89 10.99 -4.50 11.61
C LEU A 89 11.97 -3.70 12.49
N ARG A 90 11.70 -2.42 12.72
CA ARG A 90 12.52 -1.55 13.58
C ARG A 90 12.21 -1.65 15.07
N ALA A 91 10.99 -2.09 15.41
CA ALA A 91 10.57 -2.28 16.80
C ALA A 91 11.15 -3.53 17.46
N LYS A 92 11.88 -4.38 16.72
CA LYS A 92 12.75 -5.39 17.33
C LYS A 92 14.07 -4.72 17.70
N PRO A 93 14.33 -4.41 18.98
CA PRO A 93 15.69 -4.18 19.42
C PRO A 93 16.49 -5.45 19.13
N GLU A 94 17.75 -5.27 18.73
CA GLU A 94 18.71 -6.36 18.56
C GLU A 94 18.76 -7.19 19.85
N ILE A 95 18.82 -8.52 19.69
CA ILE A 95 18.99 -9.48 20.78
C ILE A 95 20.47 -9.54 21.13
#